data_AF-A0A6G1DMI7-F1
#
_entry.id   AF-A0A6G1DMI7-F1
#
_cell.length_a   1.000
_cell.length_b   1.000
_cell.length_c   1.000
_cell.angle_alpha   90.00
_cell.angle_beta   90.00
_cell.angle_gamma   90.00
#
_symmetry.space_group_name_H-M   'P 1'
#
loop_
_entity.id
_entity.type
_entity.pdbx_description
1 polymer ?
#
loop_
_entity_poly.entity_id
_entity_poly.type
_entity_poly.pdbx_seq_one_letter_code
_entity_poly.pdbx_strand_id
1 'polypeptide(L)'
;MLKEGIFTDITVNAGGGGGGIRAHRAVLAARSPVFMRMFSHDLREKELAMVDIPDMSLEACRAFVAYLYDDGGLSQEDLLAHRCELLAASDKYDIENLRALCEASFVADADAENVLERLEMAHMYRLRDLKLACLKLLFEFRKVKEIQEDFDGFVKTADEDLVAEITKFQKDFDELDKLKLKPDAEQIFTWDRLWIEVPFDLAVLYSWYYMHPYI
;
A
#
# COMPACT_ATOMS: atom_id res chain seq x y z
N MET A 1 -10.14 20.08 20.18
CA MET A 1 -11.04 20.01 19.00
C MET A 1 -11.69 18.63 18.85
N LEU A 2 -11.04 17.61 18.27
CA LEU A 2 -11.67 16.29 18.07
C LEU A 2 -12.08 15.60 19.39
N LYS A 3 -11.13 15.41 20.32
CA LYS A 3 -11.37 14.70 21.60
C LYS A 3 -12.45 15.35 22.48
N GLU A 4 -12.55 16.68 22.43
CA GLU A 4 -13.50 17.44 23.24
C GLU A 4 -14.88 17.58 22.55
N GLY A 5 -14.98 17.25 21.26
CA GLY A 5 -16.23 17.31 20.50
C GLY A 5 -16.85 18.72 20.41
N ILE A 6 -16.01 19.75 20.47
CA ILE A 6 -16.42 21.16 20.41
C ILE A 6 -16.55 21.56 18.94
N PHE A 7 -17.64 22.23 18.57
CA PHE A 7 -17.94 22.73 17.20
C PHE A 7 -18.00 21.68 16.08
N THR A 8 -18.20 20.41 16.43
CA THR A 8 -18.41 19.34 15.44
C THR A 8 -19.69 19.58 14.63
N ASP A 9 -19.62 19.45 13.31
CA ASP A 9 -20.69 19.73 12.34
C ASP A 9 -21.00 18.53 11.43
N ILE A 10 -20.38 17.39 11.70
CA ILE A 10 -20.63 16.12 11.03
C ILE A 10 -20.38 14.91 11.95
N THR A 11 -21.08 13.82 11.68
CA THR A 11 -20.86 12.52 12.32
C THR A 11 -20.40 11.49 11.28
N VAL A 12 -19.28 10.82 11.53
CA VAL A 12 -18.76 9.72 10.70
C VAL A 12 -19.17 8.40 11.33
N ASN A 13 -20.03 7.62 10.67
CA ASN A 13 -20.46 6.32 11.16
C ASN A 13 -19.57 5.20 10.61
N ALA A 14 -19.16 4.30 11.48
CA ALA A 14 -18.50 3.06 11.10
C ALA A 14 -19.52 1.95 10.82
N GLY A 15 -19.06 0.86 10.20
CA GLY A 15 -19.84 -0.37 10.05
C GLY A 15 -20.20 -1.00 11.39
N GLY A 16 -21.24 -1.85 11.39
CA GLY A 16 -21.58 -2.71 12.54
C GLY A 16 -22.38 -2.05 13.67
N GLY A 17 -22.91 -0.84 13.50
CA GLY A 17 -23.88 -0.24 14.44
C GLY A 17 -23.29 0.27 15.76
N GLY A 18 -21.96 0.37 15.88
CA GLY A 18 -21.23 0.78 17.09
C GLY A 18 -21.28 2.29 17.43
N GLY A 19 -22.03 3.09 16.68
CA GLY A 19 -22.13 4.54 16.86
C GLY A 19 -21.22 5.36 15.95
N GLY A 20 -21.37 6.69 16.00
CA GLY A 20 -20.68 7.63 15.12
C GLY A 20 -19.64 8.50 15.82
N ILE A 21 -18.62 8.90 15.07
CA ILE A 21 -17.53 9.78 15.51
C ILE A 21 -17.88 11.21 15.09
N ARG A 22 -18.06 12.11 16.06
CA ARG A 22 -18.29 13.53 15.77
C ARG A 22 -16.99 14.18 15.28
N ALA A 23 -17.06 14.92 14.17
CA ALA A 23 -15.91 15.52 13.50
C ALA A 23 -16.26 16.89 12.88
N HIS A 24 -15.32 17.45 12.12
CA HIS A 24 -15.41 18.75 11.47
C HIS A 24 -15.25 18.58 9.97
N ARG A 25 -16.24 19.00 9.19
CA ARG A 25 -16.21 18.96 7.71
C ARG A 25 -14.97 19.63 7.16
N ALA A 26 -14.63 20.80 7.70
CA ALA A 26 -13.48 21.58 7.26
C ALA A 26 -12.15 20.82 7.40
N VAL A 27 -11.96 20.09 8.50
CA VAL A 27 -10.75 19.30 8.73
C VAL A 27 -10.70 18.12 7.76
N LEU A 28 -11.80 17.36 7.66
CA LEU A 28 -11.89 16.21 6.76
C LEU A 28 -11.68 16.62 5.28
N ALA A 29 -12.32 17.71 4.85
CA ALA A 29 -12.19 18.26 3.50
C ALA A 29 -10.76 18.73 3.18
N ALA A 30 -10.07 19.34 4.15
CA ALA A 30 -8.69 19.78 3.96
C ALA A 30 -7.71 18.60 3.76
N ARG A 31 -8.08 17.39 4.19
CA ARG A 31 -7.20 16.20 4.17
C ARG A 31 -7.58 15.14 3.15
N SER A 32 -8.71 15.29 2.48
CA SER A 32 -9.19 14.36 1.47
C SER A 32 -9.92 15.11 0.36
N PRO A 33 -9.44 15.01 -0.89
CA PRO A 33 -10.15 15.54 -2.06
C PRO A 33 -11.55 14.95 -2.22
N VAL A 34 -11.77 13.72 -1.75
CA VAL A 34 -13.09 13.08 -1.75
C VAL A 34 -14.02 13.73 -0.74
N PHE A 35 -13.58 13.95 0.51
CA PHE A 35 -14.38 14.70 1.49
C PHE A 35 -14.61 16.15 1.06
N MET A 36 -13.61 16.81 0.47
CA MET A 36 -13.77 18.16 -0.07
C MET A 36 -14.90 18.21 -1.09
N ARG A 37 -14.90 17.31 -2.08
CA ARG A 37 -15.97 17.23 -3.09
C ARG A 37 -17.31 16.89 -2.47
N MET A 38 -17.34 15.94 -1.55
CA MET A 38 -18.54 15.50 -0.82
C MET A 38 -19.22 16.65 -0.07
N PHE A 39 -18.45 17.55 0.54
CA PHE A 39 -19.00 18.66 1.33
C PHE A 39 -19.17 19.98 0.56
N SER A 40 -18.47 20.15 -0.56
CA SER A 40 -18.53 21.39 -1.36
C SER A 40 -19.73 21.44 -2.32
N HIS A 41 -20.29 20.29 -2.67
CA HIS A 41 -21.48 20.22 -3.52
C HIS A 41 -22.73 20.06 -2.65
N ASP A 42 -23.87 20.58 -3.10
CA ASP A 42 -25.18 20.40 -2.45
C ASP A 42 -25.67 18.94 -2.60
N LEU A 43 -24.96 18.03 -1.94
CA LEU A 43 -25.26 16.61 -1.84
C LEU A 43 -25.97 16.32 -0.51
N ARG A 44 -26.64 15.19 -0.45
CA ARG A 44 -27.50 14.71 0.65
C ARG A 44 -26.76 14.71 2.01
N GLU A 45 -25.45 14.52 1.99
CA GLU A 45 -24.56 14.55 3.15
C GLU A 45 -24.46 15.95 3.81
N LYS A 46 -24.75 17.03 3.08
CA LYS A 46 -24.86 18.38 3.65
C LYS A 46 -26.10 18.51 4.54
N GLU A 47 -27.22 17.93 4.13
CA GLU A 47 -28.50 18.01 4.86
C GLU A 47 -28.56 17.05 6.06
N LEU A 48 -27.89 15.89 5.97
CA LEU A 48 -27.95 14.84 7.00
C LEU A 48 -26.89 14.96 8.10
N ALA A 49 -25.89 15.85 7.94
CA ALA A 49 -24.78 16.00 8.89
C ALA A 49 -24.07 14.68 9.25
N MET A 50 -24.02 13.75 8.29
CA MET A 50 -23.58 12.38 8.52
C MET A 50 -22.91 11.79 7.27
N VAL A 51 -21.88 10.97 7.48
CA VAL A 51 -21.21 10.17 6.44
C VAL A 51 -21.04 8.75 6.95
N ASP A 52 -21.40 7.78 6.13
CA ASP A 52 -21.27 6.36 6.45
C ASP A 52 -20.01 5.75 5.81
N ILE A 53 -19.19 5.09 6.63
CA ILE A 53 -18.01 4.32 6.23
C ILE A 53 -18.24 2.87 6.68
N PRO A 54 -19.07 2.10 5.93
CA PRO A 54 -19.49 0.77 6.36
C PRO A 54 -18.35 -0.26 6.34
N ASP A 55 -17.29 0.03 5.57
CA ASP A 55 -16.17 -0.87 5.32
C ASP A 55 -15.11 -0.87 6.44
N MET A 56 -15.43 -0.26 7.59
CA MET A 56 -14.52 -0.15 8.73
C MET A 56 -15.24 -0.47 10.05
N SER A 57 -14.51 -1.11 10.96
CA SER A 57 -14.81 -1.17 12.38
C SER A 57 -14.78 0.23 13.02
N LEU A 58 -15.40 0.36 14.19
CA LEU A 58 -15.44 1.64 14.90
C LEU A 58 -14.04 2.09 15.32
N GLU A 59 -13.19 1.15 15.75
CA GLU A 59 -11.81 1.35 16.15
C GLU A 59 -10.96 1.84 14.98
N ALA A 60 -11.02 1.15 13.83
CA ALA A 60 -10.31 1.57 12.62
C ALA A 60 -10.79 2.95 12.13
N CYS A 61 -12.10 3.20 12.19
CA CYS A 61 -12.67 4.49 11.81
C CYS A 61 -12.21 5.62 12.74
N ARG A 62 -12.07 5.35 14.06
CA ARG A 62 -11.47 6.30 15.01
C ARG A 62 -10.01 6.58 14.68
N ALA A 63 -9.22 5.56 14.37
CA ALA A 63 -7.82 5.71 13.97
C ALA A 63 -7.71 6.54 12.68
N PHE A 64 -8.55 6.25 11.69
CA PHE A 64 -8.63 7.01 10.43
C PHE A 64 -9.00 8.47 10.66
N VAL A 65 -10.06 8.76 11.42
CA VAL A 65 -10.44 10.15 11.72
C VAL A 65 -9.36 10.84 12.54
N ALA A 66 -8.72 10.17 13.51
CA ALA A 66 -7.63 10.75 14.29
C ALA A 66 -6.43 11.14 13.41
N TYR A 67 -6.05 10.28 12.46
CA TYR A 67 -4.99 10.54 11.48
C TYR A 67 -5.22 11.84 10.70
N LEU A 68 -6.48 12.12 10.31
CA LEU A 68 -6.84 13.35 9.60
C LEU A 68 -6.71 14.61 10.46
N TYR A 69 -6.71 14.51 11.79
CA TYR A 69 -6.50 15.65 12.66
C TYR A 69 -5.03 15.86 13.02
N ASP A 70 -4.27 14.79 13.18
CA ASP A 70 -2.92 14.84 13.76
C ASP A 70 -1.80 15.02 12.72
N ASP A 71 -2.09 15.74 11.63
CA ASP A 71 -1.13 15.97 10.54
C ASP A 71 -0.42 14.71 9.98
N GLY A 72 -1.12 13.57 10.02
CA GLY A 72 -0.58 12.29 9.59
C GLY A 72 0.01 11.44 10.72
N GLY A 73 -0.17 11.83 11.98
CA GLY A 73 0.16 11.02 13.15
C GLY A 73 -0.77 9.80 13.27
N LEU A 74 -0.17 8.61 13.24
CA LEU A 74 -0.84 7.34 13.55
C LEU A 74 0.08 6.52 14.44
N SER A 75 -0.46 5.94 15.52
CA SER A 75 0.34 5.06 16.37
C SER A 75 0.68 3.78 15.61
N GLN A 76 1.84 3.18 15.91
CA GLN A 76 2.21 1.89 15.30
C GLN A 76 1.22 0.79 15.66
N GLU A 77 0.64 0.84 16.87
CA GLU A 77 -0.39 -0.10 17.31
C GLU A 77 -1.66 -0.01 16.45
N ASP A 78 -2.19 1.22 16.26
CA ASP A 78 -3.38 1.44 15.43
C ASP A 78 -3.12 1.08 13.97
N LEU A 79 -1.94 1.41 13.44
CA LEU A 79 -1.54 1.06 12.08
C LEU A 79 -1.54 -0.45 11.89
N LEU A 80 -0.84 -1.20 12.75
CA LEU A 80 -0.74 -2.67 12.60
C LEU A 80 -2.09 -3.35 12.82
N ALA A 81 -2.90 -2.88 13.76
CA ALA A 81 -4.22 -3.44 14.04
C ALA A 81 -5.22 -3.23 12.89
N HIS A 82 -5.13 -2.10 12.18
CA HIS A 82 -6.15 -1.66 11.23
C HIS A 82 -5.63 -1.42 9.80
N ARG A 83 -4.39 -1.80 9.47
CA ARG A 83 -3.74 -1.49 8.18
C ARG A 83 -4.56 -1.87 6.93
N CYS A 84 -5.33 -2.96 6.96
CA CYS A 84 -6.18 -3.36 5.83
C CYS A 84 -7.34 -2.37 5.62
N GLU A 85 -8.05 -2.02 6.70
CA GLU A 85 -9.16 -1.07 6.66
C GLU A 85 -8.67 0.35 6.32
N LEU A 86 -7.52 0.73 6.88
CA LEU A 86 -6.88 2.01 6.61
C LEU A 86 -6.38 2.11 5.16
N LEU A 87 -5.83 1.04 4.60
CA LEU A 87 -5.43 0.99 3.19
C LEU A 87 -6.65 1.18 2.28
N ALA A 88 -7.73 0.43 2.53
CA ALA A 88 -8.97 0.56 1.76
C ALA A 88 -9.55 1.98 1.86
N ALA A 89 -9.56 2.55 3.06
CA ALA A 89 -10.00 3.93 3.28
C ALA A 89 -9.09 4.95 2.58
N SER A 90 -7.77 4.73 2.58
CA SER A 90 -6.81 5.62 1.94
C SER A 90 -7.00 5.71 0.42
N ASP A 91 -7.33 4.59 -0.24
CA ASP A 91 -7.63 4.60 -1.67
C ASP A 91 -9.01 5.20 -1.94
N LYS A 92 -10.02 4.83 -1.15
CA LYS A 92 -11.41 5.34 -1.28
C LYS A 92 -11.52 6.86 -1.08
N TYR A 93 -10.78 7.41 -0.12
CA TYR A 93 -10.79 8.83 0.23
C TYR A 93 -9.61 9.61 -0.36
N ASP A 94 -8.79 8.98 -1.20
CA ASP A 94 -7.67 9.61 -1.91
C ASP A 94 -6.67 10.30 -0.97
N ILE A 95 -6.10 9.51 -0.05
CA ILE A 95 -5.18 9.96 1.01
C ILE A 95 -3.84 9.27 0.84
N GLU A 96 -3.03 9.79 -0.08
CA GLU A 96 -1.78 9.17 -0.53
C GLU A 96 -0.78 8.88 0.60
N ASN A 97 -0.61 9.82 1.54
CA ASN A 97 0.31 9.63 2.67
C ASN A 97 -0.12 8.47 3.59
N LEU A 98 -1.41 8.24 3.78
CA LEU A 98 -1.90 7.10 4.56
C LEU A 98 -1.66 5.80 3.80
N ARG A 99 -1.90 5.80 2.48
CA ARG A 99 -1.63 4.66 1.61
C ARG A 99 -0.16 4.25 1.67
N ALA A 100 0.76 5.21 1.59
CA ALA A 100 2.20 4.97 1.69
C ALA A 100 2.61 4.42 3.07
N LEU A 101 2.00 4.89 4.16
CA LEU A 101 2.25 4.35 5.51
C LEU A 101 1.78 2.89 5.62
N CYS A 102 0.60 2.57 5.10
CA CYS A 102 0.10 1.19 5.05
C CYS A 102 1.01 0.32 4.18
N GLU A 103 1.41 0.79 3.01
CA GLU A 103 2.33 0.09 2.10
C GLU A 103 3.65 -0.26 2.79
N ALA A 104 4.28 0.70 3.49
CA ALA A 104 5.51 0.46 4.22
C ALA A 104 5.36 -0.63 5.30
N SER A 105 4.21 -0.69 5.99
CA SER A 105 3.90 -1.76 6.95
C SER A 105 3.75 -3.12 6.27
N PHE A 106 3.09 -3.18 5.10
CA PHE A 106 2.98 -4.41 4.32
C PHE A 106 4.30 -4.82 3.66
N VAL A 107 5.22 -3.90 3.38
CA VAL A 107 6.56 -4.28 2.90
C VAL A 107 7.36 -4.92 4.03
N ALA A 108 7.34 -4.31 5.22
CA ALA A 108 8.14 -4.75 6.37
C ALA A 108 7.79 -6.15 6.91
N ASP A 109 6.56 -6.60 6.65
CA ASP A 109 6.02 -7.86 7.16
C ASP A 109 5.89 -8.94 6.05
N ALA A 110 6.36 -8.67 4.83
CA ALA A 110 6.19 -9.58 3.70
C ALA A 110 7.12 -10.80 3.81
N ASP A 111 6.55 -12.00 3.62
CA ASP A 111 7.26 -13.27 3.70
C ASP A 111 6.70 -14.30 2.70
N ALA A 112 7.23 -15.51 2.71
CA ALA A 112 6.84 -16.56 1.79
C ALA A 112 5.41 -17.10 2.00
N GLU A 113 4.85 -16.98 3.21
CA GLU A 113 3.52 -17.49 3.54
C GLU A 113 2.42 -16.55 3.03
N ASN A 114 2.69 -15.25 2.99
CA ASN A 114 1.72 -14.21 2.65
C ASN A 114 2.00 -13.48 1.32
N VAL A 115 3.06 -13.85 0.61
CA VAL A 115 3.52 -13.14 -0.61
C VAL A 115 2.45 -13.05 -1.71
N LEU A 116 1.65 -14.10 -1.89
CA LEU A 116 0.61 -14.15 -2.94
C LEU A 116 -0.54 -13.19 -2.64
N GLU A 117 -1.03 -13.21 -1.40
CA GLU A 117 -2.07 -12.28 -0.93
C GLU A 117 -1.58 -10.82 -1.03
N ARG A 118 -0.34 -10.55 -0.60
CA ARG A 118 0.27 -9.21 -0.71
C ARG A 118 0.44 -8.76 -2.14
N LEU A 119 0.75 -9.67 -3.06
CA LEU A 119 0.93 -9.34 -4.47
C LEU A 119 -0.41 -8.94 -5.11
N GLU A 120 -1.48 -9.67 -4.79
CA GLU A 120 -2.86 -9.31 -5.17
C GLU A 120 -3.25 -7.94 -4.60
N MET A 121 -3.01 -7.72 -3.31
CA MET A 121 -3.29 -6.44 -2.64
C MET A 121 -2.50 -5.30 -3.29
N ALA A 122 -1.22 -5.53 -3.58
CA ALA A 122 -0.35 -4.54 -4.20
C ALA A 122 -0.82 -4.16 -5.61
N HIS A 123 -1.32 -5.13 -6.37
CA HIS A 123 -1.94 -4.89 -7.66
C HIS A 123 -3.24 -4.07 -7.50
N MET A 124 -4.16 -4.52 -6.65
CA MET A 124 -5.47 -3.89 -6.45
C MET A 124 -5.35 -2.42 -5.99
N TYR A 125 -4.48 -2.14 -5.03
CA TYR A 125 -4.29 -0.81 -4.45
C TYR A 125 -3.17 0.01 -5.11
N ARG A 126 -2.53 -0.52 -6.16
CA ARG A 126 -1.42 0.12 -6.89
C ARG A 126 -0.22 0.47 -6.00
N LEU A 127 0.12 -0.44 -5.08
CA LEU A 127 1.24 -0.33 -4.14
C LEU A 127 2.51 -0.84 -4.82
N ARG A 128 3.35 0.08 -5.28
CA ARG A 128 4.52 -0.23 -6.11
C ARG A 128 5.64 -0.92 -5.33
N ASP A 129 5.95 -0.42 -4.15
CA ASP A 129 7.03 -0.93 -3.31
C ASP A 129 6.67 -2.31 -2.76
N LEU A 130 5.40 -2.51 -2.37
CA LEU A 130 4.91 -3.83 -1.95
C LEU A 130 4.98 -4.83 -3.10
N LYS A 131 4.50 -4.45 -4.29
CA LYS A 131 4.55 -5.34 -5.46
C LYS A 131 5.99 -5.76 -5.76
N LEU A 132 6.91 -4.80 -5.74
CA LEU A 132 8.33 -5.04 -5.97
C LEU A 132 8.94 -5.99 -4.94
N ALA A 133 8.64 -5.77 -3.65
CA ALA A 133 9.10 -6.63 -2.57
C ALA A 133 8.59 -8.08 -2.74
N CYS A 134 7.31 -8.26 -3.09
CA CYS A 134 6.72 -9.57 -3.35
C CYS A 134 7.38 -10.27 -4.54
N LEU A 135 7.60 -9.57 -5.66
CA LEU A 135 8.26 -10.16 -6.84
C LEU A 135 9.71 -10.58 -6.54
N LYS A 136 10.45 -9.80 -5.75
CA LYS A 136 11.78 -10.18 -5.25
C LYS A 136 11.72 -11.45 -4.40
N LEU A 137 10.81 -11.49 -3.42
CA LEU A 137 10.59 -12.68 -2.58
C LEU A 137 10.34 -13.93 -3.42
N LEU A 138 9.50 -13.83 -4.45
CA LEU A 138 9.17 -14.95 -5.32
C LEU A 138 10.37 -15.45 -6.16
N PHE A 139 11.01 -14.55 -6.91
CA PHE A 139 11.94 -14.94 -7.96
C PHE A 139 13.42 -14.85 -7.55
N GLU A 140 13.79 -13.79 -6.84
CA GLU A 140 15.17 -13.54 -6.43
C GLU A 140 15.61 -14.52 -5.33
N PHE A 141 14.77 -14.69 -4.32
CA PHE A 141 14.99 -15.66 -3.25
C PHE A 141 14.50 -17.08 -3.61
N ARG A 142 14.05 -17.27 -4.86
CA ARG A 142 13.54 -18.53 -5.42
C ARG A 142 12.44 -19.19 -4.56
N LYS A 143 11.67 -18.41 -3.80
CA LYS A 143 10.58 -18.92 -2.94
C LYS A 143 9.46 -19.58 -3.72
N VAL A 144 9.29 -19.27 -5.00
CA VAL A 144 8.36 -19.99 -5.90
C VAL A 144 8.58 -21.52 -5.85
N LYS A 145 9.79 -22.00 -5.57
CA LYS A 145 10.05 -23.45 -5.42
C LYS A 145 9.47 -24.03 -4.13
N GLU A 146 9.31 -23.22 -3.10
CA GLU A 146 8.74 -23.64 -1.81
C GLU A 146 7.21 -23.64 -1.86
N ILE A 147 6.61 -22.71 -2.62
CA ILE A 147 5.14 -22.51 -2.72
C ILE A 147 4.58 -22.83 -4.10
N GLN A 148 5.18 -23.78 -4.83
CA GLN A 148 4.89 -23.99 -6.25
C GLN A 148 3.41 -24.31 -6.53
N GLU A 149 2.79 -25.17 -5.71
CA GLU A 149 1.38 -25.54 -5.89
C GLU A 149 0.44 -24.35 -5.67
N ASP A 150 0.68 -23.54 -4.64
CA ASP A 150 -0.09 -22.34 -4.34
C ASP A 150 0.09 -21.27 -5.41
N PHE A 151 1.31 -21.08 -5.89
CA PHE A 151 1.62 -20.16 -6.99
C PHE A 151 0.91 -20.57 -8.30
N ASP A 152 0.93 -21.86 -8.65
CA ASP A 152 0.22 -22.39 -9.81
C ASP A 152 -1.31 -22.25 -9.68
N GLY A 153 -1.82 -22.32 -8.44
CA GLY A 153 -3.22 -22.01 -8.13
C GLY A 153 -3.54 -20.53 -8.35
N PHE A 154 -2.72 -19.67 -7.77
CA PHE A 154 -2.83 -18.21 -7.86
C PHE A 154 -2.84 -17.72 -9.30
N VAL A 155 -1.91 -18.18 -10.15
CA VAL A 155 -1.82 -17.77 -11.56
C VAL A 155 -3.10 -18.08 -12.35
N LYS A 156 -3.91 -19.06 -11.92
CA LYS A 156 -5.18 -19.42 -12.59
C LYS A 156 -6.35 -18.52 -12.18
N THR A 157 -6.26 -17.87 -11.03
CA THR A 157 -7.36 -17.07 -10.45
C THR A 157 -7.07 -15.58 -10.39
N ALA A 158 -5.80 -15.21 -10.43
CA ALA A 158 -5.36 -13.82 -10.38
C ALA A 158 -5.77 -13.04 -11.64
N ASP A 159 -5.76 -11.72 -11.50
CA ASP A 159 -6.02 -10.79 -12.60
C ASP A 159 -5.05 -11.00 -13.77
N GLU A 160 -5.54 -10.93 -15.00
CA GLU A 160 -4.75 -11.21 -16.20
C GLU A 160 -3.57 -10.24 -16.37
N ASP A 161 -3.76 -8.96 -16.01
CA ASP A 161 -2.70 -7.96 -16.07
C ASP A 161 -1.60 -8.26 -15.04
N LEU A 162 -2.01 -8.72 -13.85
CA LEU A 162 -1.07 -9.17 -12.82
C LEU A 162 -0.26 -10.40 -13.28
N VAL A 163 -0.91 -11.40 -13.87
CA VAL A 163 -0.25 -12.60 -14.40
C VAL A 163 0.73 -12.24 -15.51
N ALA A 164 0.35 -11.34 -16.41
CA ALA A 164 1.22 -10.85 -17.48
C ALA A 164 2.45 -10.13 -16.92
N GLU A 165 2.27 -9.29 -15.90
CA GLU A 165 3.35 -8.58 -15.20
C GLU A 165 4.32 -9.54 -14.51
N ILE A 166 3.80 -10.52 -13.77
CA ILE A 166 4.59 -11.57 -13.10
C ILE A 166 5.41 -12.36 -14.13
N THR A 167 4.77 -12.81 -15.21
CA THR A 167 5.43 -13.59 -16.27
C THR A 167 6.53 -12.79 -16.96
N LYS A 168 6.29 -11.50 -17.19
CA LYS A 168 7.30 -10.59 -17.76
C LYS A 168 8.48 -10.46 -16.80
N PHE A 169 8.21 -10.17 -15.52
CA PHE A 169 9.26 -10.05 -14.51
C PHE A 169 10.09 -11.32 -14.38
N GLN A 170 9.45 -12.50 -14.39
CA GLN A 170 10.14 -13.78 -14.37
C GLN A 170 11.07 -13.96 -15.57
N LYS A 171 10.61 -13.62 -16.78
CA LYS A 171 11.45 -13.69 -18.00
C LYS A 171 12.64 -12.75 -17.93
N ASP A 172 12.40 -11.49 -17.54
CA ASP A 172 13.46 -10.48 -17.40
C ASP A 172 14.49 -10.94 -16.37
N PHE A 173 14.04 -11.51 -15.25
CA PHE A 173 14.92 -12.08 -14.22
C PHE A 173 15.71 -13.30 -14.72
N ASP A 174 15.07 -14.24 -15.41
CA ASP A 174 15.73 -15.43 -15.98
C ASP A 174 16.78 -15.04 -17.04
N GLU A 175 16.55 -13.96 -17.80
CA GLU A 175 17.53 -13.40 -18.74
C GLU A 175 18.73 -12.80 -18.01
N LEU A 176 18.50 -12.06 -16.92
CA LEU A 176 19.56 -11.51 -16.07
C LEU A 176 20.39 -12.61 -15.39
N ASP A 177 19.78 -13.68 -14.87
CA ASP A 177 20.50 -14.81 -14.24
C ASP A 177 21.40 -15.53 -15.27
N LYS A 178 20.95 -15.66 -16.53
CA LYS A 178 21.74 -16.24 -17.63
C LYS A 178 22.95 -15.41 -18.02
N LEU A 179 22.87 -14.08 -17.90
CA LEU A 179 23.96 -13.18 -18.25
C LEU A 179 25.18 -13.34 -17.32
N LYS A 180 25.06 -14.11 -16.21
CA LYS A 180 26.14 -14.32 -15.24
C LYS A 180 26.85 -13.00 -14.92
N LEU A 181 26.08 -11.93 -14.68
CA LEU A 181 26.58 -10.71 -14.06
C LEU A 181 26.99 -11.06 -12.62
N LYS A 182 28.11 -11.76 -12.50
CA LYS A 182 28.92 -11.80 -11.30
C LYS A 182 29.54 -10.42 -11.24
N PRO A 183 29.23 -9.59 -10.23
CA PRO A 183 30.05 -8.43 -10.00
C PRO A 183 31.41 -8.99 -9.58
N ASP A 184 32.44 -8.75 -10.38
CA ASP A 184 33.76 -8.67 -9.77
C ASP A 184 33.70 -7.49 -8.81
N ALA A 185 34.01 -7.77 -7.54
CA ALA A 185 33.87 -6.84 -6.41
C ALA A 185 34.60 -5.50 -6.62
N GLU A 186 35.49 -5.40 -7.60
CA GLU A 186 36.26 -4.19 -7.95
C GLU A 186 35.54 -3.23 -8.91
N GLN A 187 34.50 -3.65 -9.65
CA GLN A 187 33.74 -2.76 -10.55
C GLN A 187 32.57 -2.04 -9.85
N ILE A 188 32.36 -2.30 -8.56
CA ILE A 188 31.25 -1.73 -7.78
C ILE A 188 31.38 -0.19 -7.61
N PHE A 189 32.52 0.41 -7.97
CA PHE A 189 32.80 1.83 -7.73
C PHE A 189 32.76 2.75 -8.97
N THR A 190 32.33 2.27 -10.15
CA THR A 190 32.24 3.11 -11.37
C THR A 190 30.88 3.02 -12.07
N TRP A 191 29.78 3.18 -11.32
CA TRP A 191 28.43 3.03 -11.84
C TRP A 191 27.81 4.29 -12.48
N ASP A 192 28.51 5.44 -12.53
CA ASP A 192 27.93 6.69 -13.06
C ASP A 192 27.75 6.72 -14.60
N ARG A 193 28.14 5.68 -15.34
CA ARG A 193 28.17 5.72 -16.83
C ARG A 193 27.27 4.74 -17.58
N LEU A 194 26.50 3.89 -16.90
CA LEU A 194 25.65 2.88 -17.56
C LEU A 194 24.14 3.19 -17.55
N TRP A 195 23.74 4.36 -17.04
CA TRP A 195 22.33 4.70 -16.77
C TRP A 195 21.53 5.26 -17.95
N ILE A 196 22.03 5.20 -19.19
CA ILE A 196 21.32 5.86 -20.31
C ILE A 196 20.22 4.96 -20.91
N GLU A 197 20.26 3.64 -20.71
CA GLU A 197 19.35 2.72 -21.41
C GLU A 197 18.57 1.73 -20.53
N VAL A 198 18.77 1.74 -19.20
CA VAL A 198 18.03 0.86 -18.28
C VAL A 198 16.83 1.61 -17.71
N PRO A 199 15.60 1.05 -17.76
CA PRO A 199 14.44 1.65 -17.12
C PRO A 199 14.72 1.95 -15.65
N PHE A 200 14.34 3.15 -15.19
CA PHE A 200 14.63 3.65 -13.84
C PHE A 200 14.19 2.70 -12.72
N ASP A 201 13.15 1.89 -12.95
CA ASP A 201 12.65 0.95 -11.96
C ASP A 201 13.59 -0.27 -11.79
N LEU A 202 14.27 -0.70 -12.85
CA LEU A 202 15.28 -1.76 -12.83
C LEU A 202 16.62 -1.29 -12.25
N ALA A 203 16.90 0.02 -12.35
CA ALA A 203 18.06 0.68 -11.76
C ALA A 203 18.08 0.61 -10.24
N VAL A 204 16.94 0.96 -9.65
CA VAL A 204 16.74 0.94 -8.19
C VAL A 204 16.78 -0.49 -7.66
N LEU A 205 16.18 -1.43 -8.42
CA LEU A 205 16.24 -2.86 -8.16
C LEU A 205 17.68 -3.39 -8.07
N TYR A 206 18.52 -3.07 -9.05
CA TYR A 206 19.93 -3.47 -9.08
C TYR A 206 20.77 -2.80 -7.98
N SER A 207 20.56 -1.49 -7.76
CA SER A 207 21.31 -0.75 -6.73
C SER A 207 21.03 -1.27 -5.32
N TRP A 208 19.79 -1.66 -5.03
CA TRP A 208 19.43 -2.19 -3.71
C TRP A 208 19.93 -3.63 -3.51
N TYR A 209 19.84 -4.48 -4.53
CA TYR A 209 20.31 -5.87 -4.52
C TYR A 209 21.80 -6.00 -4.17
N TYR A 210 22.64 -5.09 -4.67
CA TYR A 210 24.08 -5.13 -4.44
C TYR A 210 24.58 -4.33 -3.24
N MET A 211 23.81 -3.36 -2.74
CA MET A 211 24.23 -2.54 -1.58
C MET A 211 23.90 -3.19 -0.23
N HIS A 212 22.95 -4.12 -0.16
CA HIS A 212 22.53 -4.76 1.09
C HIS A 212 22.45 -6.30 1.00
N PRO A 213 23.58 -7.00 0.84
CA PRO A 213 23.61 -8.47 0.71
C PRO A 213 23.27 -9.25 1.99
N TYR A 214 22.95 -8.58 3.11
CA TYR A 214 22.71 -9.21 4.41
C TYR A 214 21.62 -8.48 5.23
N ILE A 215 20.41 -8.41 4.69
CA ILE A 215 19.17 -8.20 5.47
C ILE A 215 18.15 -9.23 5.01
#